data_AF-A0AAD7P013-F1
#
_entry.id   AF-A0AAD7P013-F1
#
_cell.length_a   1.000
_cell.length_b   1.000
_cell.length_c   1.000
_cell.angle_alpha   90.00
_cell.angle_beta   90.00
_cell.angle_gamma   90.00
#
_symmetry.space_group_name_H-M   'P 1'
#
loop_
_entity.id
_entity.type
_entity.pdbx_description
1 polymer ?
#
loop_
_entity_poly.entity_id
_entity_poly.type
_entity_poly.pdbx_seq_one_letter_code
_entity_poly.pdbx_strand_id
1 'polypeptide(L)'
;MDPPPPPAASGSAIQDSEGNWPRRTPKACSNCRRDKVRCDGDRPCSGCAKKHLQCLDGCDPCRRARARCEKTGGARCARCEEKNIDCTEEPSTIPLSSPHDHPPAPAVSYERAKSACQNCRNDNKKCDNQRPCSRCVARSETCVPLSRNPKGAKLRCEGCRKQNVRCEDTRPCQNCVTAGTECINLVRQARGCGTRVKAACISCRRNKQRCDGTRPCGACARRGSECLDQGNSRTNHGTSEGPSTGNGSTNGSTSTAGPPSMPPPAPSAAPHQLYYPMPWPASNSDPSLFAPMHPQGQPGHPYYVVHPSSSNHPPARASSPKDSNRD
;
A
#
# COMPACT_ATOMS: atom_id res chain seq x y z
N MET A 1 -57.37 -8.72 -45.50
CA MET A 1 -56.83 -7.39 -45.15
C MET A 1 -56.22 -7.54 -43.77
N ASP A 2 -55.01 -8.09 -43.72
CA ASP A 2 -54.31 -8.38 -42.48
C ASP A 2 -53.71 -7.10 -41.89
N PRO A 3 -53.78 -6.89 -40.57
CA PRO A 3 -53.21 -5.71 -39.93
C PRO A 3 -51.67 -5.74 -39.98
N PRO A 4 -51.02 -4.59 -40.14
CA PRO A 4 -49.56 -4.51 -40.20
C PRO A 4 -48.92 -4.86 -38.86
N PRO A 5 -47.73 -5.50 -38.86
CA PRO A 5 -47.01 -5.84 -37.65
C PRO A 5 -46.49 -4.59 -36.92
N PRO A 6 -46.38 -4.65 -35.57
CA PRO A 6 -45.91 -3.53 -34.77
C PRO A 6 -44.41 -3.22 -35.02
N PRO A 7 -43.99 -1.96 -34.86
CA PRO A 7 -42.62 -1.54 -35.09
C PRO A 7 -41.66 -2.18 -34.07
N ALA A 8 -40.55 -2.72 -34.57
CA ALA A 8 -39.50 -3.34 -33.77
C ALA A 8 -38.93 -2.34 -32.75
N ALA A 9 -39.04 -2.69 -31.47
CA ALA A 9 -38.41 -1.96 -30.38
C ALA A 9 -36.88 -1.98 -30.56
N SER A 10 -36.31 -0.80 -30.79
CA SER A 10 -34.87 -0.54 -30.83
C SER A 10 -34.27 -0.76 -29.44
N GLY A 11 -33.83 -1.99 -29.19
CA GLY A 11 -33.06 -2.34 -28.00
C GLY A 11 -31.68 -1.67 -28.06
N SER A 12 -31.47 -0.68 -27.19
CA SER A 12 -30.14 -0.10 -26.93
C SER A 12 -29.22 -1.21 -26.42
N ALA A 13 -28.27 -1.61 -27.27
CA ALA A 13 -27.21 -2.54 -26.92
C ALA A 13 -26.37 -1.95 -25.77
N ILE A 14 -26.56 -2.49 -24.56
CA ILE A 14 -25.62 -2.32 -23.47
C ILE A 14 -24.40 -3.18 -23.83
N GLN A 15 -23.37 -2.52 -24.36
CA GLN A 15 -22.07 -3.12 -24.60
C GLN A 15 -21.41 -3.37 -23.23
N ASP A 16 -21.56 -4.59 -22.71
CA ASP A 16 -20.77 -5.09 -21.60
C ASP A 16 -19.28 -5.08 -21.99
N SER A 17 -18.60 -4.03 -21.56
CA SER A 17 -17.17 -3.84 -21.75
C SER A 17 -16.40 -4.75 -20.79
N GLU A 18 -16.20 -5.99 -21.17
CA GLU A 18 -15.42 -6.97 -20.41
C GLU A 18 -14.00 -6.45 -20.14
N GLY A 19 -13.67 -6.26 -18.86
CA GLY A 19 -12.30 -6.13 -18.35
C GLY A 19 -11.78 -4.72 -18.09
N ASN A 20 -12.46 -3.66 -18.52
CA ASN A 20 -12.05 -2.30 -18.16
C ASN A 20 -12.59 -1.95 -16.78
N TRP A 21 -11.82 -2.27 -15.73
CA TRP A 21 -12.16 -1.83 -14.37
C TRP A 21 -12.57 -0.37 -14.42
N PRO A 22 -13.81 -0.01 -14.02
CA PRO A 22 -14.33 1.33 -14.20
C PRO A 22 -13.29 2.34 -13.68
N ARG A 23 -13.03 3.43 -14.41
CA ARG A 23 -12.09 4.44 -13.90
C ARG A 23 -12.61 4.90 -12.53
N ARG A 24 -11.72 5.03 -11.54
CA ARG A 24 -12.12 5.52 -10.21
C ARG A 24 -12.70 6.91 -10.37
N THR A 25 -13.95 7.08 -9.95
CA THR A 25 -14.60 8.38 -9.99
C THR A 25 -13.79 9.36 -9.14
N PRO A 26 -13.38 10.52 -9.68
CA PRO A 26 -12.52 11.47 -8.96
C PRO A 26 -13.19 12.02 -7.70
N LYS A 27 -14.53 12.01 -7.64
CA LYS A 27 -15.34 12.51 -6.53
C LYS A 27 -16.14 11.38 -5.87
N ALA A 28 -15.51 10.72 -4.89
CA ALA A 28 -16.22 9.83 -3.97
C ALA A 28 -17.07 10.63 -2.96
N CYS A 29 -18.29 10.17 -2.68
CA CYS A 29 -19.18 10.79 -1.69
C CYS A 29 -18.65 10.68 -0.25
N SER A 30 -19.20 11.47 0.66
CA SER A 30 -18.81 11.57 2.06
C SER A 30 -18.85 10.24 2.81
N ASN A 31 -19.88 9.42 2.60
CA ASN A 31 -20.02 8.11 3.24
C ASN A 31 -18.99 7.10 2.73
N CYS A 32 -18.81 6.98 1.40
CA CYS A 32 -17.81 6.07 0.84
C CYS A 32 -16.38 6.43 1.28
N ARG A 33 -16.06 7.73 1.39
CA ARG A 33 -14.76 8.18 1.93
C ARG A 33 -14.55 7.78 3.38
N ARG A 34 -15.58 7.91 4.22
CA ARG A 34 -15.54 7.55 5.64
C ARG A 34 -15.31 6.05 5.82
N ASP A 35 -16.08 5.26 5.10
CA ASP A 35 -16.01 3.79 5.15
C ASP A 35 -14.78 3.25 4.41
N LYS A 36 -14.01 4.13 3.75
CA LYS A 36 -12.86 3.79 2.89
C LYS A 36 -13.24 2.77 1.81
N VAL A 37 -14.48 2.81 1.34
CA VAL A 37 -14.99 1.97 0.26
C VAL A 37 -15.00 2.75 -1.06
N ARG A 38 -15.08 2.00 -2.16
CA ARG A 38 -15.16 2.58 -3.50
C ARG A 38 -16.52 3.28 -3.69
N CYS A 39 -16.50 4.42 -4.36
CA CYS A 39 -17.70 5.14 -4.79
C CYS A 39 -17.78 5.06 -6.31
N ASP A 40 -18.95 4.71 -6.82
CA ASP A 40 -19.16 4.50 -8.26
C ASP A 40 -19.44 5.80 -9.01
N GLY A 41 -19.78 6.87 -8.30
CA GLY A 41 -19.98 8.20 -8.89
C GLY A 41 -21.43 8.57 -9.10
N ASP A 42 -22.33 7.59 -9.18
CA ASP A 42 -23.78 7.85 -9.27
C ASP A 42 -24.32 8.57 -8.02
N ARG A 43 -25.46 9.24 -8.16
CA ARG A 43 -26.13 9.95 -7.05
C ARG A 43 -27.59 9.51 -6.96
N PRO A 44 -27.96 8.68 -5.96
CA PRO A 44 -27.08 8.08 -4.94
C PRO A 44 -26.12 7.02 -5.52
N CYS A 45 -24.91 6.89 -4.96
CA CYS A 45 -23.99 5.84 -5.41
C CYS A 45 -24.48 4.46 -4.94
N SER A 46 -24.10 3.39 -5.63
CA SER A 46 -24.60 2.03 -5.35
C SER A 46 -24.42 1.61 -3.88
N GLY A 47 -23.29 1.97 -3.27
CA GLY A 47 -23.01 1.70 -1.87
C GLY A 47 -23.90 2.48 -0.89
N CYS A 48 -24.23 3.73 -1.20
CA CYS A 48 -25.17 4.51 -0.40
C CYS A 48 -26.62 4.03 -0.58
N ALA A 49 -27.01 3.71 -1.82
CA ALA A 49 -28.34 3.20 -2.14
C ALA A 49 -28.63 1.88 -1.40
N LYS A 50 -27.69 0.92 -1.42
CA LYS A 50 -27.81 -0.37 -0.71
C LYS A 50 -27.91 -0.23 0.81
N LYS A 51 -27.30 0.82 1.37
CA LYS A 51 -27.34 1.09 2.82
C LYS A 51 -28.48 2.03 3.21
N HIS A 52 -29.29 2.49 2.25
CA HIS A 52 -30.30 3.53 2.45
C HIS A 52 -29.74 4.80 3.12
N LEU A 53 -28.50 5.18 2.78
CA LEU A 53 -27.84 6.37 3.30
C LEU A 53 -27.89 7.52 2.29
N GLN A 54 -28.01 8.75 2.79
CA GLN A 54 -27.98 9.94 1.95
C GLN A 54 -26.59 10.13 1.31
N CYS A 55 -26.54 10.15 -0.02
CA CYS A 55 -25.30 10.23 -0.78
C CYS A 55 -24.86 11.68 -1.02
N LEU A 56 -24.23 12.29 -0.01
CA LEU A 56 -23.76 13.69 -0.10
C LEU A 56 -22.29 13.75 -0.53
N ASP A 57 -21.97 14.63 -1.48
CA ASP A 57 -20.59 14.84 -1.95
C ASP A 57 -19.68 15.57 -0.95
N GLY A 58 -20.28 16.46 -0.14
CA GLY A 58 -19.56 17.36 0.75
C GLY A 58 -18.78 18.43 -0.01
N CYS A 59 -18.58 19.59 0.63
CA CYS A 59 -17.81 20.67 0.04
C CYS A 59 -16.32 20.29 -0.17
N ASP A 60 -15.68 20.98 -1.10
CA ASP A 60 -14.30 20.70 -1.52
C ASP A 60 -13.26 20.80 -0.38
N PRO A 61 -13.34 21.82 0.53
CA PRO A 61 -12.48 21.89 1.71
C PRO A 61 -12.63 20.70 2.66
N CYS A 62 -13.88 20.31 2.95
CA CYS A 62 -14.14 19.16 3.81
C CYS A 62 -13.63 17.85 3.19
N ARG A 63 -13.78 17.71 1.88
CA ARG A 63 -13.24 16.60 1.10
C ARG A 63 -11.72 16.51 1.17
N ARG A 64 -10.99 17.62 1.02
CA ARG A 64 -9.51 17.65 1.07
C ARG A 64 -9.00 17.30 2.46
N ALA A 65 -9.63 17.85 3.48
CA ALA A 65 -9.22 17.64 4.86
C ALA A 65 -9.88 16.41 5.53
N ARG A 66 -10.53 15.54 4.74
CA ARG A 66 -11.11 14.25 5.15
C ARG A 66 -12.02 14.32 6.39
N ALA A 67 -12.74 15.42 6.59
CA ALA A 67 -13.70 15.54 7.69
C ALA A 67 -15.15 15.48 7.19
N ARG A 68 -16.08 15.34 8.14
CA ARG A 68 -17.50 15.30 7.84
C ARG A 68 -17.97 16.69 7.39
N CYS A 69 -18.66 16.72 6.25
CA CYS A 69 -19.38 17.90 5.78
C CYS A 69 -20.84 17.72 6.18
N GLU A 70 -21.27 18.44 7.21
CA GLU A 70 -22.68 18.53 7.60
C GLU A 70 -23.23 19.78 6.93
N LYS A 71 -23.74 19.62 5.70
CA LYS A 71 -24.34 20.73 4.97
C LYS A 71 -25.83 20.76 5.28
N THR A 72 -26.28 21.82 5.94
CA THR A 72 -27.68 22.09 6.26
C THR A 72 -28.18 23.23 5.37
N GLY A 73 -29.07 22.92 4.42
CA GLY A 73 -29.98 23.92 3.84
C GLY A 73 -29.37 25.12 3.10
N GLY A 74 -28.22 24.96 2.42
CA GLY A 74 -27.64 26.04 1.60
C GLY A 74 -26.68 26.98 2.35
N ALA A 75 -26.53 26.84 3.66
CA ALA A 75 -25.50 27.53 4.43
C ALA A 75 -24.11 26.86 4.30
N ARG A 76 -23.05 27.58 4.70
CA ARG A 76 -21.70 27.03 4.85
C ARG A 76 -21.77 25.85 5.84
N CYS A 77 -21.08 24.74 5.57
CA CYS A 77 -21.06 23.66 6.55
C CYS A 77 -20.36 24.13 7.84
N ALA A 78 -20.79 23.62 9.01
CA ALA A 78 -20.33 24.07 10.32
C ALA A 78 -18.80 24.17 10.45
N ARG A 79 -18.07 23.23 9.84
CA ARG A 79 -16.60 23.25 9.83
C ARG A 79 -16.00 24.36 8.97
N CYS A 80 -16.57 24.62 7.80
CA CYS A 80 -16.11 25.69 6.93
C CYS A 80 -16.41 27.05 7.56
N GLU A 81 -17.51 27.16 8.29
CA GLU A 81 -17.84 28.34 9.08
C GLU A 81 -16.86 28.53 10.24
N GLU A 82 -16.63 27.51 11.07
CA GLU A 82 -15.68 27.53 12.20
C GLU A 82 -14.26 27.91 11.76
N LYS A 83 -13.80 27.38 10.63
CA LYS A 83 -12.47 27.69 10.08
C LYS A 83 -12.41 28.93 9.20
N ASN A 84 -13.56 29.59 9.01
CA ASN A 84 -13.74 30.68 8.06
C ASN A 84 -13.19 30.37 6.65
N ILE A 85 -13.35 29.12 6.19
CA ILE A 85 -12.94 28.66 4.85
C ILE A 85 -14.14 28.74 3.92
N ASP A 86 -13.96 29.31 2.73
CA ASP A 86 -15.05 29.44 1.76
C ASP A 86 -15.62 28.06 1.39
N CYS A 87 -16.93 27.88 1.59
CA CYS A 87 -17.61 26.59 1.47
C CYS A 87 -18.16 26.42 0.04
N THR A 88 -17.29 26.47 -0.95
CA THR A 88 -17.68 26.29 -2.34
C THR A 88 -17.92 24.81 -2.63
N GLU A 89 -19.18 24.49 -2.93
CA GLU A 89 -19.48 23.31 -3.73
C GLU A 89 -19.27 23.74 -5.16
N GLU A 90 -18.13 23.38 -5.77
CA GLU A 90 -17.94 23.62 -7.19
C GLU A 90 -19.14 23.04 -7.95
N PRO A 91 -20.03 23.88 -8.51
CA PRO A 91 -21.14 23.38 -9.27
C PRO A 91 -20.51 22.69 -10.47
N SER A 92 -20.71 21.38 -10.59
CA SER A 92 -20.10 20.59 -11.67
C SER A 92 -20.75 20.89 -13.04
N THR A 93 -21.46 22.01 -13.16
CA THR A 93 -21.94 22.63 -14.38
C THR A 93 -20.94 23.71 -14.80
N ILE A 94 -19.80 23.30 -15.36
CA ILE A 94 -19.18 24.14 -16.38
C ILE A 94 -20.08 23.97 -17.61
N PRO A 95 -20.83 24.99 -18.05
CA PRO A 95 -21.53 24.89 -19.32
C PRO A 95 -20.49 24.69 -20.43
N LEU A 96 -20.60 23.59 -21.16
CA LEU A 96 -19.91 23.37 -22.43
C LEU A 96 -20.45 24.39 -23.45
N SER A 97 -20.03 25.65 -23.33
CA SER A 97 -20.35 26.70 -24.29
C SER A 97 -19.11 27.54 -24.53
N SER A 98 -18.16 27.01 -25.31
CA SER A 98 -17.10 27.81 -25.90
C SER A 98 -16.82 27.28 -27.32
N PRO A 99 -17.29 27.97 -28.37
CA PRO A 99 -16.91 27.70 -29.74
C PRO A 99 -15.58 28.43 -29.99
N HIS A 100 -14.47 27.76 -29.71
CA HIS A 100 -13.17 28.15 -30.24
C HIS A 100 -12.68 27.05 -31.16
N ASP A 101 -12.83 27.30 -32.47
CA ASP A 101 -12.11 26.67 -33.57
C ASP A 101 -10.61 26.92 -33.44
N HIS A 102 -9.98 26.32 -32.44
CA HIS A 102 -8.56 26.04 -32.47
C HIS A 102 -8.39 24.59 -32.92
N PRO A 103 -7.65 24.33 -34.02
CA PRO A 103 -7.30 22.97 -34.39
C PRO A 103 -6.66 22.31 -33.16
N PRO A 104 -7.10 21.09 -32.78
CA PRO A 104 -6.59 20.44 -31.59
C PRO A 104 -5.09 20.27 -31.76
N ALA A 105 -4.32 21.09 -31.03
CA ALA A 105 -2.90 20.86 -30.85
C ALA A 105 -2.75 19.38 -30.45
N PRO A 106 -1.86 18.61 -31.10
CA PRO A 106 -1.73 17.20 -30.84
C PRO A 106 -1.62 17.03 -29.34
N ALA A 107 -2.53 16.24 -28.76
CA ALA A 107 -2.59 15.98 -27.34
C ALA A 107 -1.28 15.28 -26.95
N VAL A 108 -0.24 16.08 -26.73
CA VAL A 108 1.03 15.66 -26.18
C VAL A 108 0.68 15.24 -24.78
N SER A 109 0.43 13.94 -24.64
CA SER A 109 0.30 13.26 -23.37
C SER A 109 1.45 13.78 -22.51
N TYR A 110 1.13 14.65 -21.56
CA TYR A 110 2.05 15.12 -20.53
C TYR A 110 2.38 13.90 -19.68
N GLU A 111 3.24 13.04 -20.20
CA GLU A 111 3.77 11.89 -19.50
C GLU A 111 4.65 12.48 -18.41
N ARG A 112 4.04 12.70 -17.23
CA ARG A 112 4.68 13.22 -16.03
C ARG A 112 6.07 12.59 -15.90
N ALA A 113 7.13 13.40 -15.88
CA ALA A 113 8.53 12.94 -15.86
C ALA A 113 8.70 11.73 -14.95
N LYS A 114 9.20 10.64 -15.53
CA LYS A 114 9.43 9.36 -14.84
C LYS A 114 10.43 9.47 -13.67
N SER A 115 11.17 10.59 -13.55
CA SER A 115 11.94 11.03 -12.37
C SER A 115 12.46 12.46 -12.56
N ALA A 116 12.68 13.22 -11.46
CA ALA A 116 13.43 14.48 -11.50
C ALA A 116 14.95 14.20 -11.68
N CYS A 117 15.69 15.11 -12.33
CA CYS A 117 17.16 15.04 -12.42
C CYS A 117 17.81 15.24 -11.03
N GLN A 118 19.10 14.92 -10.91
CA GLN A 118 19.84 15.01 -9.64
C GLN A 118 19.81 16.42 -9.04
N ASN A 119 20.06 17.45 -9.85
CA ASN A 119 20.13 18.83 -9.35
C ASN A 119 18.76 19.34 -8.90
N CYS A 120 17.69 19.09 -9.68
CA CYS A 120 16.34 19.47 -9.26
C CYS A 120 15.89 18.70 -8.00
N ARG A 121 16.33 17.44 -7.81
CA ARG A 121 16.08 16.72 -6.56
C ARG A 121 16.80 17.36 -5.38
N ASN A 122 18.07 17.72 -5.53
CA ASN A 122 18.86 18.36 -4.47
C ASN A 122 18.30 19.74 -4.10
N ASP A 123 17.83 20.51 -5.09
CA ASP A 123 17.19 21.81 -4.87
C ASP A 123 15.75 21.70 -4.31
N ASN A 124 15.18 20.49 -4.25
CA ASN A 124 13.77 20.22 -3.97
C ASN A 124 12.82 21.04 -4.87
N LYS A 125 13.15 21.14 -6.17
CA LYS A 125 12.37 21.86 -7.17
C LYS A 125 11.79 20.93 -8.21
N LYS A 126 10.72 21.38 -8.86
CA LYS A 126 10.08 20.63 -9.95
C LYS A 126 11.06 20.55 -11.13
N CYS A 127 11.23 19.34 -11.65
CA CYS A 127 12.05 19.07 -12.82
C CYS A 127 11.13 18.91 -14.02
N ASP A 128 11.44 19.60 -15.11
CA ASP A 128 10.68 19.46 -16.35
C ASP A 128 11.02 18.15 -17.07
N ASN A 129 10.18 17.77 -18.02
CA ASN A 129 10.31 16.52 -18.77
C ASN A 129 11.43 16.54 -19.83
N GLN A 130 11.95 17.72 -20.17
CA GLN A 130 13.05 17.84 -21.13
C GLN A 130 14.39 17.42 -20.51
N ARG A 131 15.30 16.88 -21.33
CA ARG A 131 16.65 16.50 -20.93
C ARG A 131 17.64 17.08 -21.95
N PRO A 132 18.50 18.03 -21.55
CA PRO A 132 18.58 18.68 -20.23
C PRO A 132 17.28 19.40 -19.82
N CYS A 133 16.95 19.47 -18.53
CA CYS A 133 15.76 20.22 -18.08
C CYS A 133 16.03 21.72 -18.15
N SER A 134 14.98 22.52 -18.39
CA SER A 134 15.07 23.98 -18.57
C SER A 134 15.88 24.67 -17.46
N ARG A 135 15.68 24.23 -16.21
CA ARG A 135 16.37 24.74 -15.02
C ARG A 135 17.87 24.44 -15.03
N CYS A 136 18.27 23.24 -15.44
CA CYS A 136 19.68 22.89 -15.57
C CYS A 136 20.34 23.68 -16.71
N VAL A 137 19.64 23.87 -17.83
CA VAL A 137 20.11 24.72 -18.94
C VAL A 137 20.31 26.17 -18.48
N ALA A 138 19.33 26.74 -17.77
CA ALA A 138 19.40 28.10 -17.26
C ALA A 138 20.52 28.32 -16.23
N ARG A 139 20.94 27.27 -15.52
CA ARG A 139 22.06 27.29 -14.57
C ARG A 139 23.40 26.88 -15.20
N SER A 140 23.41 26.52 -16.48
CA SER A 140 24.58 25.94 -17.16
C SER A 140 25.15 24.72 -16.43
N GLU A 141 24.29 23.94 -15.77
CA GLU A 141 24.65 22.75 -15.01
C GLU A 141 24.29 21.47 -15.78
N THR A 142 25.10 20.43 -15.63
CA THR A 142 24.83 19.12 -16.24
C THR A 142 23.56 18.49 -15.67
N CYS A 143 22.57 18.27 -16.53
CA CYS A 143 21.31 17.62 -16.14
C CYS A 143 21.47 16.10 -16.07
N VAL A 144 21.95 15.59 -14.92
CA VAL A 144 22.14 14.14 -14.72
C VAL A 144 20.78 13.46 -14.50
N PRO A 145 20.34 12.58 -15.43
CA PRO A 145 19.13 11.79 -15.20
C PRO A 145 19.38 10.85 -14.02
N LEU A 146 18.49 10.89 -13.03
CA LEU A 146 18.46 9.84 -12.03
C LEU A 146 17.89 8.59 -12.69
N SER A 147 18.79 7.72 -13.17
CA SER A 147 18.49 6.32 -13.41
C SER A 147 17.65 5.85 -12.23
N ARG A 148 16.52 5.19 -12.50
CA ARG A 148 15.76 4.52 -11.44
C ARG A 148 16.74 3.54 -10.82
N ASN A 149 17.36 3.94 -9.71
CA ASN A 149 18.19 3.04 -8.93
C ASN A 149 17.34 1.79 -8.76
N PRO A 150 17.82 0.62 -9.20
CA PRO A 150 17.03 -0.61 -9.10
C PRO A 150 16.50 -0.65 -7.67
N LYS A 151 15.17 -0.68 -7.51
CA LYS A 151 14.46 -0.48 -6.24
C LYS A 151 14.71 -1.60 -5.22
N GLY A 152 15.89 -2.21 -5.21
CA GLY A 152 16.42 -2.88 -4.05
C GLY A 152 17.13 -1.84 -3.21
N ALA A 153 16.46 -1.29 -2.19
CA ALA A 153 17.20 -0.91 -0.99
C ALA A 153 17.95 -2.18 -0.57
N LYS A 154 19.24 -2.25 -0.93
CA LYS A 154 20.06 -3.44 -0.68
C LYS A 154 19.97 -3.71 0.81
N LEU A 155 19.59 -4.94 1.13
CA LEU A 155 19.45 -5.37 2.50
C LEU A 155 20.79 -5.13 3.20
N ARG A 156 20.75 -4.56 4.42
CA ARG A 156 21.98 -4.44 5.22
C ARG A 156 22.57 -5.84 5.42
N CYS A 157 23.89 -5.98 5.28
CA CYS A 157 24.57 -7.22 5.64
C CYS A 157 24.34 -7.54 7.13
N GLU A 158 24.62 -8.78 7.53
CA GLU A 158 24.41 -9.21 8.91
C GLU A 158 25.23 -8.38 9.92
N GLY A 159 26.50 -8.10 9.61
CA GLY A 159 27.39 -7.28 10.45
C GLY A 159 26.85 -5.88 10.68
N CYS A 160 26.56 -5.13 9.61
CA CYS A 160 25.99 -3.79 9.73
C CYS A 160 24.61 -3.79 10.42
N ARG A 161 23.83 -4.87 10.27
CA ARG A 161 22.55 -5.01 10.97
C ARG A 161 22.73 -5.21 12.47
N LYS A 162 23.68 -6.04 12.90
CA LYS A 162 24.01 -6.27 14.32
C LYS A 162 24.55 -5.00 14.99
N GLN A 163 25.39 -4.26 14.28
CA GLN A 163 25.97 -2.99 14.74
C GLN A 163 25.02 -1.78 14.57
N ASN A 164 23.82 -1.99 14.00
CA ASN A 164 22.86 -0.94 13.65
C ASN A 164 23.41 0.21 12.79
N VAL A 165 24.47 -0.01 12.03
CA VAL A 165 25.05 0.97 11.10
C VAL A 165 24.44 0.85 9.70
N ARG A 166 24.54 1.91 8.89
CA ARG A 166 24.11 1.87 7.49
C ARG A 166 25.09 1.02 6.69
N CYS A 167 24.58 0.08 5.91
CA CYS A 167 25.39 -0.73 5.03
C CYS A 167 25.59 0.01 3.70
N GLU A 168 26.83 0.04 3.20
CA GLU A 168 27.15 0.59 1.88
C GLU A 168 26.74 -0.40 0.76
N ASP A 169 26.75 0.06 -0.49
CA ASP A 169 26.29 -0.75 -1.62
C ASP A 169 27.37 -1.69 -2.19
N THR A 170 28.63 -1.48 -1.82
CA THR A 170 29.78 -2.34 -2.12
C THR A 170 29.74 -3.61 -1.24
N ARG A 171 30.21 -4.72 -1.78
CA ARG A 171 30.29 -6.02 -1.08
C ARG A 171 31.70 -6.59 -1.28
N PRO A 172 32.48 -6.82 -0.21
CA PRO A 172 32.17 -6.49 1.19
C PRO A 172 31.97 -4.97 1.40
N CYS A 173 31.07 -4.58 2.30
CA CYS A 173 30.87 -3.15 2.59
C CYS A 173 31.99 -2.62 3.48
N GLN A 174 32.35 -1.34 3.35
CA GLN A 174 33.49 -0.74 4.06
C GLN A 174 33.42 -0.96 5.57
N ASN A 175 32.23 -0.81 6.17
CA ASN A 175 32.04 -1.02 7.61
C ASN A 175 32.40 -2.45 8.08
N CYS A 176 32.13 -3.47 7.26
CA CYS A 176 32.51 -4.84 7.58
C CYS A 176 34.03 -5.05 7.46
N VAL A 177 34.64 -4.43 6.43
CA VAL A 177 36.10 -4.45 6.23
C VAL A 177 36.81 -3.79 7.40
N THR A 178 36.40 -2.58 7.80
CA THR A 178 36.97 -1.85 8.94
C THR A 178 36.76 -2.59 10.26
N ALA A 179 35.61 -3.24 10.44
CA ALA A 179 35.33 -4.03 11.64
C ALA A 179 36.02 -5.41 11.66
N GLY A 180 36.70 -5.81 10.58
CA GLY A 180 37.28 -7.15 10.45
C GLY A 180 36.23 -8.27 10.50
N THR A 181 34.99 -7.99 10.10
CA THR A 181 33.88 -8.96 10.11
C THR A 181 33.48 -9.36 8.70
N GLU A 182 33.03 -10.60 8.52
CA GLU A 182 32.57 -11.07 7.22
C GLU A 182 31.29 -10.33 6.78
N CYS A 183 31.29 -9.82 5.54
CA CYS A 183 30.15 -9.10 4.98
C CYS A 183 29.12 -10.08 4.40
N ILE A 184 28.39 -10.77 5.28
CA ILE A 184 27.40 -11.76 4.87
C ILE A 184 26.16 -11.06 4.29
N ASN A 185 25.92 -11.29 3.00
CA ASN A 185 24.65 -10.96 2.37
C ASN A 185 23.57 -11.86 2.95
N LEU A 186 22.74 -11.30 3.83
CA LEU A 186 21.51 -11.96 4.21
C LEU A 186 20.67 -12.11 2.95
N VAL A 187 20.67 -13.31 2.35
CA VAL A 187 19.62 -13.71 1.43
C VAL A 187 18.35 -13.41 2.20
N ARG A 188 17.48 -12.58 1.61
CA ARG A 188 16.23 -12.17 2.24
C ARG A 188 15.41 -13.45 2.42
N GLN A 189 15.61 -14.18 3.52
CA GLN A 189 14.64 -15.12 4.03
C GLN A 189 13.42 -14.27 4.20
N ALA A 190 12.50 -14.37 3.26
CA ALA A 190 11.47 -13.38 3.10
C ALA A 190 10.48 -13.52 4.25
N ARG A 191 10.81 -12.91 5.40
CA ARG A 191 9.91 -12.62 6.51
C ARG A 191 8.87 -11.64 5.96
N GLY A 192 7.92 -12.14 5.20
CA GLY A 192 6.92 -11.32 4.51
C GLY A 192 6.56 -11.79 3.10
N CYS A 193 7.53 -12.19 2.27
CA CYS A 193 7.26 -12.82 0.96
C CYS A 193 7.30 -14.34 1.06
N GLY A 194 6.76 -14.91 2.16
CA GLY A 194 6.30 -16.30 2.09
C GLY A 194 5.44 -16.36 0.85
N THR A 195 5.92 -17.10 -0.16
CA THR A 195 5.25 -17.36 -1.43
C THR A 195 3.78 -17.51 -1.08
N ARG A 196 2.96 -16.54 -1.50
CA ARG A 196 1.55 -16.53 -1.12
C ARG A 196 1.03 -17.89 -1.52
N VAL A 197 0.76 -18.72 -0.52
CA VAL A 197 0.36 -20.09 -0.77
C VAL A 197 -0.90 -20.04 -1.62
N LYS A 198 -0.91 -20.77 -2.73
CA LYS A 198 -2.06 -20.77 -3.66
C LYS A 198 -3.35 -21.08 -2.88
N ALA A 199 -3.26 -21.98 -1.90
CA ALA A 199 -4.29 -22.23 -0.92
C ALA A 199 -3.69 -22.35 0.49
N ALA A 200 -4.29 -21.65 1.46
CA ALA A 200 -4.10 -21.94 2.87
C ALA A 200 -4.90 -23.21 3.24
N CYS A 201 -4.34 -24.05 4.11
CA CYS A 201 -5.01 -25.24 4.64
C CYS A 201 -6.29 -24.86 5.43
N ILE A 202 -7.20 -25.81 5.61
CA ILE A 202 -8.51 -25.62 6.25
C ILE A 202 -8.35 -25.03 7.66
N SER A 203 -7.43 -25.58 8.46
CA SER A 203 -7.16 -25.13 9.82
C SER A 203 -6.63 -23.70 9.88
N CYS A 204 -5.73 -23.29 8.97
CA CYS A 204 -5.25 -21.90 8.93
C CYS A 204 -6.34 -20.92 8.45
N ARG A 205 -7.19 -21.32 7.49
CA ARG A 205 -8.33 -20.50 7.05
C ARG A 205 -9.34 -20.30 8.18
N ARG A 206 -9.73 -21.38 8.85
CA ARG A 206 -10.68 -21.35 9.99
C ARG A 206 -10.16 -20.46 11.11
N ASN A 207 -8.88 -20.58 11.44
CA ASN A 207 -8.22 -19.80 12.48
C ASN A 207 -7.75 -18.40 12.03
N LYS A 208 -8.07 -17.99 10.80
CA LYS A 208 -7.66 -16.71 10.19
C LYS A 208 -6.15 -16.39 10.34
N GLN A 209 -5.31 -17.42 10.34
CA GLN A 209 -3.85 -17.29 10.49
C GLN A 209 -3.14 -17.54 9.15
N ARG A 210 -1.93 -17.00 9.00
CA ARG A 210 -1.13 -17.20 7.77
C ARG A 210 -0.67 -18.64 7.67
N CYS A 211 -0.91 -19.27 6.52
CA CYS A 211 -0.37 -20.58 6.17
C CYS A 211 0.96 -20.40 5.42
N ASP A 212 1.97 -21.15 5.83
CA ASP A 212 3.34 -21.16 5.30
C ASP A 212 3.53 -22.14 4.14
N GLY A 213 2.56 -23.02 3.87
CA GLY A 213 2.53 -23.82 2.64
C GLY A 213 3.23 -25.17 2.73
N THR A 214 4.08 -25.36 3.73
CA THR A 214 4.61 -26.67 4.11
C THR A 214 3.47 -27.56 4.63
N ARG A 215 3.62 -28.89 4.55
CA ARG A 215 2.62 -29.87 5.01
C ARG A 215 3.29 -30.89 5.93
N PRO A 216 2.91 -30.99 7.22
CA PRO A 216 2.01 -30.06 7.92
C PRO A 216 2.61 -28.65 7.97
N CYS A 217 1.76 -27.63 7.90
CA CYS A 217 2.20 -26.24 7.92
C CYS A 217 2.65 -25.87 9.34
N GLY A 218 3.65 -25.00 9.52
CA GLY A 218 4.28 -24.70 10.81
C GLY A 218 3.32 -24.12 11.85
N ALA A 219 2.20 -23.52 11.43
CA ALA A 219 1.13 -23.12 12.32
C ALA A 219 0.27 -24.32 12.81
N CYS A 220 0.03 -25.31 11.95
CA CYS A 220 -0.71 -26.51 12.31
C CYS A 220 0.14 -27.46 13.17
N ALA A 221 1.42 -27.65 12.80
CA ALA A 221 2.38 -28.46 13.54
C ALA A 221 2.55 -27.96 14.98
N ARG A 222 2.73 -26.64 15.19
CA ARG A 222 2.84 -26.05 16.53
C ARG A 222 1.57 -26.17 17.38
N ARG A 223 0.40 -26.31 16.75
CA ARG A 223 -0.89 -26.44 17.43
C ARG A 223 -1.32 -27.90 17.60
N GLY A 224 -0.57 -28.86 17.04
CA GLY A 224 -1.00 -30.26 16.96
C GLY A 224 -2.31 -30.46 16.18
N SER A 225 -2.69 -29.51 15.31
CA SER A 225 -3.95 -29.59 14.56
C SER A 225 -3.72 -30.23 13.20
N GLU A 226 -4.71 -30.98 12.71
CA GLU A 226 -4.68 -31.57 11.38
C GLU A 226 -4.51 -30.52 10.27
N CYS A 227 -3.55 -30.74 9.37
CA CYS A 227 -3.20 -29.81 8.31
C CYS A 227 -3.75 -30.26 6.96
N LEU A 228 -5.06 -30.17 6.79
CA LEU A 228 -5.73 -30.58 5.56
C LEU A 228 -5.73 -29.46 4.52
N ASP A 229 -5.27 -29.80 3.31
CA ASP A 229 -5.50 -28.95 2.15
C ASP A 229 -6.99 -28.89 1.83
N GLN A 230 -7.44 -27.71 1.39
CA GLN A 230 -8.76 -27.60 0.81
C GLN A 230 -8.68 -28.31 -0.54
N GLY A 231 -9.00 -29.61 -0.53
CA GLY A 231 -9.04 -30.44 -1.73
C GLY A 231 -9.71 -29.63 -2.83
N ASN A 232 -9.07 -29.61 -4.00
CA ASN A 232 -9.42 -28.75 -5.11
C ASN A 232 -10.73 -29.26 -5.77
N SER A 233 -11.80 -29.41 -4.97
CA SER A 233 -13.12 -29.97 -5.32
C SER A 233 -13.91 -29.07 -6.29
N ARG A 234 -13.22 -28.20 -7.03
CA ARG A 234 -13.78 -27.52 -8.20
C ARG A 234 -13.60 -28.34 -9.49
N THR A 235 -13.00 -29.53 -9.44
CA THR A 235 -13.19 -30.52 -10.51
C THR A 235 -14.53 -31.22 -10.29
N ASN A 236 -15.45 -30.99 -11.22
CA ASN A 236 -16.68 -31.76 -11.49
C ASN A 236 -17.94 -31.43 -10.69
N HIS A 237 -18.37 -30.17 -10.70
CA HIS A 237 -19.81 -29.91 -10.79
C HIS A 237 -20.20 -29.69 -12.26
N GLY A 238 -20.67 -30.77 -12.91
CA GLY A 238 -21.73 -30.72 -13.92
C GLY A 238 -21.38 -30.16 -15.29
N THR A 239 -20.65 -30.91 -16.11
CA THR A 239 -21.05 -31.05 -17.52
C THR A 239 -21.61 -32.45 -17.67
N SER A 240 -22.91 -32.52 -17.88
CA SER A 240 -23.69 -33.69 -18.26
C SER A 240 -23.04 -34.42 -19.44
N GLU A 241 -22.90 -35.72 -19.25
CA GLU A 241 -22.78 -36.81 -20.21
C GLU A 241 -22.74 -36.44 -21.70
N GLY A 242 -21.56 -36.55 -22.29
CA GLY A 242 -21.36 -36.75 -23.73
C GLY A 242 -20.40 -37.94 -23.91
N PRO A 243 -20.75 -38.99 -24.66
CA PRO A 243 -19.90 -40.15 -24.84
C PRO A 243 -18.89 -39.94 -25.97
N SER A 244 -17.69 -40.53 -25.77
CA SER A 244 -16.69 -40.85 -26.80
C SER A 244 -15.89 -39.63 -27.32
N THR A 245 -14.58 -39.67 -27.57
CA THR A 245 -13.65 -40.74 -27.94
C THR A 245 -12.25 -40.42 -27.40
N GLY A 246 -11.46 -41.46 -27.12
CA GLY A 246 -10.14 -41.35 -26.51
C GLY A 246 -9.08 -40.64 -27.35
N ASN A 247 -8.03 -40.22 -26.66
CA ASN A 247 -6.67 -40.37 -27.16
C ASN A 247 -5.71 -40.50 -25.98
N GLY A 248 -4.91 -41.56 -26.04
CA GLY A 248 -3.96 -41.93 -25.01
C GLY A 248 -2.82 -40.93 -24.89
N SER A 249 -2.35 -40.77 -23.66
CA SER A 249 -0.96 -40.38 -23.43
C SER A 249 -0.48 -41.05 -22.14
N THR A 250 -0.03 -42.27 -22.32
CA THR A 250 0.82 -43.02 -21.40
C THR A 250 2.15 -42.28 -21.26
N ASN A 251 2.50 -41.85 -20.04
CA ASN A 251 3.90 -41.67 -19.67
C ASN A 251 4.19 -42.46 -18.39
N GLY A 252 4.70 -43.66 -18.66
CA GLY A 252 5.56 -44.54 -17.87
C GLY A 252 5.93 -44.08 -16.46
N SER A 253 5.35 -44.80 -15.49
CA SER A 253 5.93 -44.97 -14.17
C SER A 253 7.02 -46.03 -14.26
N THR A 254 8.28 -45.61 -14.13
CA THR A 254 9.41 -46.53 -13.96
C THR A 254 9.52 -46.87 -12.48
N SER A 255 9.09 -48.08 -12.13
CA SER A 255 9.29 -48.69 -10.81
C SER A 255 10.76 -49.05 -10.65
N THR A 256 11.48 -48.32 -9.81
CA THR A 256 12.82 -48.73 -9.34
C THR A 256 12.66 -49.38 -7.97
N ALA A 257 12.96 -50.67 -7.90
CA ALA A 257 12.94 -51.48 -6.70
C ALA A 257 14.19 -51.25 -5.82
N GLY A 258 13.98 -51.31 -4.50
CA GLY A 258 15.00 -51.55 -3.45
C GLY A 258 15.08 -50.43 -2.39
N PRO A 259 15.56 -50.69 -1.15
CA PRO A 259 15.88 -51.96 -0.44
C PRO A 259 15.04 -52.17 0.85
N PRO A 260 15.16 -53.32 1.57
CA PRO A 260 14.35 -53.60 2.76
C PRO A 260 14.62 -52.65 3.94
N SER A 261 13.54 -52.15 4.55
CA SER A 261 13.55 -51.31 5.75
C SER A 261 14.00 -52.08 6.98
N MET A 262 15.00 -51.55 7.70
CA MET A 262 15.31 -51.96 9.07
C MET A 262 14.19 -51.51 10.03
N PRO A 263 13.87 -52.30 11.07
CA PRO A 263 12.90 -51.91 12.09
C PRO A 263 13.45 -50.80 13.00
N PRO A 264 12.58 -49.91 13.53
CA PRO A 264 13.00 -48.85 14.44
C PRO A 264 13.40 -49.41 15.82
N PRO A 265 14.37 -48.79 16.53
CA PRO A 265 14.69 -49.14 17.90
C PRO A 265 13.56 -48.76 18.86
N ALA A 266 13.28 -49.64 19.81
CA ALA A 266 12.26 -49.48 20.84
C ALA A 266 12.51 -48.22 21.71
N PRO A 267 11.45 -47.48 22.11
CA PRO A 267 11.60 -46.38 23.05
C PRO A 267 11.93 -46.92 24.44
N SER A 268 13.15 -46.64 24.89
CA SER A 268 13.58 -46.86 26.26
C SER A 268 12.77 -45.94 27.19
N ALA A 269 12.00 -46.55 28.09
CA ALA A 269 11.20 -45.87 29.08
C ALA A 269 12.11 -45.12 30.07
N ALA A 270 12.12 -43.80 30.00
CA ALA A 270 12.65 -42.94 31.04
C ALA A 270 11.50 -42.43 31.93
N PRO A 271 11.63 -42.47 33.26
CA PRO A 271 10.58 -42.06 34.18
C PRO A 271 10.37 -40.54 34.13
N HIS A 272 9.11 -40.14 33.90
CA HIS A 272 8.64 -38.77 34.04
C HIS A 272 8.85 -38.31 35.50
N GLN A 273 9.84 -37.43 35.70
CA GLN A 273 9.95 -36.61 36.89
C GLN A 273 8.74 -35.66 36.95
N LEU A 274 8.05 -35.69 38.08
CA LEU A 274 6.90 -34.85 38.43
C LEU A 274 7.32 -33.37 38.44
N TYR A 275 6.88 -32.61 37.44
CA TYR A 275 7.03 -31.17 37.43
C TYR A 275 5.86 -30.55 38.22
N TYR A 276 6.19 -29.98 39.38
CA TYR A 276 5.27 -29.22 40.23
C TYR A 276 4.73 -27.98 39.51
N PRO A 277 3.42 -27.66 39.64
CA PRO A 277 2.90 -26.38 39.19
C PRO A 277 3.30 -25.26 40.17
N MET A 278 4.05 -24.28 39.68
CA MET A 278 4.28 -23.02 40.40
C MET A 278 3.00 -22.15 40.35
N PRO A 279 2.51 -21.63 41.49
CA PRO A 279 1.36 -20.73 41.52
C PRO A 279 1.72 -19.34 40.99
N TRP A 280 0.91 -18.85 40.05
CA TRP A 280 0.94 -17.46 39.59
C TRP A 280 0.38 -16.56 40.72
N PRO A 281 1.10 -15.50 41.15
CA PRO A 281 0.52 -14.54 42.08
C PRO A 281 -0.56 -13.72 41.37
N ALA A 282 -1.77 -13.80 41.92
CA ALA A 282 -2.89 -12.94 41.60
C ALA A 282 -2.58 -11.50 42.04
N SER A 283 -2.34 -10.62 41.09
CA SER A 283 -2.40 -9.17 41.30
C SER A 283 -3.82 -8.68 41.04
N ASN A 284 -4.67 -8.84 42.05
CA ASN A 284 -5.86 -8.00 42.25
C ASN A 284 -5.39 -6.71 42.93
N SER A 285 -5.33 -5.62 42.18
CA SER A 285 -5.44 -4.27 42.74
C SER A 285 -6.29 -3.42 41.81
N ASP A 286 -7.56 -3.41 42.17
CA ASP A 286 -8.57 -2.43 41.82
C ASP A 286 -8.13 -1.03 42.29
N PRO A 287 -8.25 0.02 41.46
CA PRO A 287 -8.38 1.37 41.99
C PRO A 287 -9.58 2.08 41.36
N SER A 288 -10.79 1.59 41.62
CA SER A 288 -11.97 2.47 41.63
C SER A 288 -12.13 3.08 43.02
N LEU A 289 -11.69 4.34 43.17
CA LEU A 289 -12.21 5.37 44.10
C LEU A 289 -11.17 6.48 44.19
N PHE A 290 -11.27 7.51 43.36
CA PHE A 290 -11.01 8.91 43.72
C PHE A 290 -11.52 9.79 42.58
N ALA A 291 -12.67 10.42 42.82
CA ALA A 291 -13.13 11.54 42.01
C ALA A 291 -12.24 12.77 42.28
N PRO A 292 -11.79 13.51 41.26
CA PRO A 292 -11.27 14.85 41.47
C PRO A 292 -12.40 15.87 41.39
N MET A 293 -12.67 16.52 42.51
CA MET A 293 -13.34 17.83 42.53
C MET A 293 -12.51 18.81 41.69
N HIS A 294 -13.15 19.49 40.74
CA HIS A 294 -12.58 20.66 40.07
C HIS A 294 -12.92 21.90 40.91
N PRO A 295 -11.92 22.61 41.48
CA PRO A 295 -12.13 23.97 41.94
C PRO A 295 -11.98 24.96 40.78
N GLN A 296 -12.84 25.97 40.81
CA GLN A 296 -12.70 27.22 40.07
C GLN A 296 -11.38 27.91 40.45
N GLY A 297 -10.74 28.58 39.48
CA GLY A 297 -9.68 29.54 39.78
C GLY A 297 -8.69 29.70 38.63
N GLN A 298 -8.85 30.78 37.85
CA GLN A 298 -7.76 31.33 37.05
C GLN A 298 -6.62 31.83 37.96
N PRO A 299 -5.38 31.88 37.46
CA PRO A 299 -4.87 33.20 37.07
C PRO A 299 -4.02 33.20 35.79
N GLY A 300 -3.87 34.41 35.25
CA GLY A 300 -3.34 34.73 33.92
C GLY A 300 -1.95 34.20 33.60
N HIS A 301 -1.79 33.81 32.34
CA HIS A 301 -0.48 33.60 31.72
C HIS A 301 0.09 34.95 31.22
N PRO A 302 1.35 35.27 31.57
CA PRO A 302 2.02 36.46 31.07
C PRO A 302 2.46 36.30 29.61
N TYR A 303 2.50 37.44 28.93
CA TYR A 303 3.04 37.72 27.60
C TYR A 303 4.19 36.79 27.17
N TYR A 304 4.06 36.14 26.00
CA TYR A 304 5.22 35.65 25.26
C TYR A 304 5.95 36.82 24.63
N VAL A 305 7.17 37.04 25.09
CA VAL A 305 8.17 37.93 24.49
C VAL A 305 8.58 37.36 23.12
N VAL A 306 8.44 38.18 22.09
CA VAL A 306 8.93 37.91 20.74
C VAL A 306 10.44 38.10 20.73
N HIS A 307 11.20 37.01 20.58
CA HIS A 307 12.64 37.09 20.32
C HIS A 307 12.89 37.42 18.84
N PRO A 308 13.73 38.41 18.50
CA PRO A 308 14.09 38.70 17.12
C PRO A 308 15.02 37.61 16.56
N SER A 309 14.70 37.20 15.34
CA SER A 309 15.43 36.26 14.50
C SER A 309 16.89 36.67 14.30
N SER A 310 17.81 35.88 14.86
CA SER A 310 19.23 35.99 14.55
C SER A 310 19.50 35.43 13.15
N SER A 311 19.98 36.30 12.29
CA SER A 311 20.44 36.05 10.92
C SER A 311 21.70 35.18 10.93
N ASN A 312 21.54 33.88 10.65
CA ASN A 312 22.67 33.01 10.30
C ASN A 312 23.13 33.32 8.87
N HIS A 313 24.14 34.18 8.74
CA HIS A 313 24.96 34.28 7.55
C HIS A 313 25.84 33.02 7.40
N PRO A 314 25.90 32.38 6.22
CA PRO A 314 26.93 31.39 5.95
C PRO A 314 28.31 32.06 5.80
N PRO A 315 29.41 31.46 6.29
CA PRO A 315 30.74 32.01 6.11
C PRO A 315 31.15 31.98 4.63
N ALA A 316 31.77 33.07 4.19
CA ALA A 316 32.38 33.21 2.88
C ALA A 316 33.41 32.08 2.64
N ARG A 317 33.25 31.36 1.53
CA ARG A 317 34.26 30.42 1.04
C ARG A 317 35.49 31.21 0.60
N ALA A 318 36.61 30.96 1.28
CA ALA A 318 37.93 31.39 0.84
C ALA A 318 38.26 30.77 -0.52
N SER A 319 38.62 31.64 -1.47
CA SER A 319 39.14 31.28 -2.79
C SER A 319 40.56 30.71 -2.63
N SER A 320 40.78 29.47 -3.07
CA SER A 320 42.12 28.92 -3.21
C SER A 320 42.86 29.60 -4.38
N PRO A 321 44.19 29.84 -4.26
CA PRO A 321 44.99 30.38 -5.35
C PRO A 321 45.17 29.32 -6.45
N LYS A 322 45.11 29.79 -7.70
CA LYS A 322 45.49 29.01 -8.89
C LYS A 322 47.02 28.92 -8.92
N ASP A 323 47.55 27.72 -8.77
CA ASP A 323 48.92 27.41 -9.16
C ASP A 323 49.01 27.44 -10.69
N SER A 324 49.64 28.50 -11.16
CA SER A 324 50.23 28.61 -12.49
C SER A 324 51.69 28.18 -12.41
N ASN A 325 52.01 26.99 -12.93
CA ASN A 325 53.26 26.70 -13.66
C ASN A 325 53.38 25.21 -13.95
N ARG A 326 53.46 24.85 -15.23
CA ARG A 326 54.69 24.28 -15.80
C ARG A 326 54.60 24.12 -17.32
N ASP A 327 55.54 24.78 -17.98
CA ASP A 327 56.26 24.28 -19.17
C ASP A 327 56.70 22.82 -19.04
#